data_AF-A0A2H4SSF3-F1
#
_entry.id   AF-A0A2H4SSF3-F1
#
_cell.length_a   1.000
_cell.length_b   1.000
_cell.length_c   1.000
_cell.angle_alpha   90.00
_cell.angle_beta   90.00
_cell.angle_gamma   90.00
#
_symmetry.space_group_name_H-M   'P 1'
#
loop_
_entity.id
_entity.type
_entity.pdbx_description
1 polymer ?
#
loop_
_entity_poly.entity_id
_entity_poly.type
_entity_poly.pdbx_seq_one_letter_code
_entity_poly.pdbx_strand_id
1 'polypeptide(L)'
;MMPSAHVYGHHQFGHQAESSWMHQQPGHHQQQHPQQGGGASAAQQQQQQQQQQQQQQAQQAQQAQQAQQQAQQAQQQHYNRLANNNHTNNNHANNGNQNTAHSQQDNGHEHISEDNRRTMAYIADLLHENTREAALLELSKKREQVPELALILWHSFGVMTSLMQEIISVYTLLNPSQLTAAASNRVCNALALLQCVASHNETRALFLNAHIPLFLYPFLNTTSKSRPFEYLRLTSLGVIGALVKNDSTEVINFLLTTEIIPLCLRIMETGSELSKTVAIFIVQKILLDDNGLNYICATYERFYAVGTVLSNMVAQLVESQTARLLKHVVRCFLRLSDNARAREALRQCLPEPLRDATFSSVLRDDAATKRCLAQLLINLSDNVGDPSNSGVSGM
;
A
#
# COMPACT_ATOMS: atom_id res chain seq x y z
N MET A 1 7.55 9.71 59.59
CA MET A 1 8.80 10.39 60.01
C MET A 1 9.97 9.67 59.36
N MET A 2 11.00 10.42 58.91
CA MET A 2 12.36 9.94 58.56
C MET A 2 13.16 9.67 59.86
N PRO A 3 14.37 9.03 59.89
CA PRO A 3 15.51 9.00 58.93
C PRO A 3 15.85 7.58 58.39
N SER A 4 16.74 7.34 57.41
CA SER A 4 18.10 7.83 57.05
C SER A 4 19.22 7.29 57.99
N ALA A 5 20.47 7.01 57.57
CA ALA A 5 21.22 7.41 56.36
C ALA A 5 22.28 6.36 55.88
N HIS A 6 23.24 6.79 55.04
CA HIS A 6 24.28 6.02 54.32
C HIS A 6 25.45 5.50 55.23
N VAL A 7 26.55 4.87 54.75
CA VAL A 7 27.70 5.50 54.03
C VAL A 7 28.70 4.46 53.43
N TYR A 8 29.08 4.68 52.16
CA TYR A 8 30.33 4.40 51.38
C TYR A 8 31.28 3.18 51.56
N GLY A 9 31.83 2.72 50.42
CA GLY A 9 33.08 1.95 50.29
C GLY A 9 33.57 1.78 48.82
N HIS A 10 34.63 2.50 48.43
CA HIS A 10 35.34 2.45 47.11
C HIS A 10 36.24 1.19 46.97
N HIS A 11 36.81 0.75 45.81
CA HIS A 11 36.96 1.23 44.40
C HIS A 11 36.84 -0.02 43.43
N GLN A 12 37.37 -0.22 42.20
CA GLN A 12 38.30 0.48 41.28
C GLN A 12 38.17 0.06 39.78
N PHE A 13 38.37 1.03 38.88
CA PHE A 13 38.82 1.02 37.45
C PHE A 13 38.68 -0.18 36.47
N GLY A 14 38.23 0.15 35.24
CA GLY A 14 38.33 -0.66 34.02
C GLY A 14 37.80 0.04 32.75
N HIS A 15 38.68 0.66 31.96
CA HIS A 15 38.46 1.32 30.64
C HIS A 15 37.83 0.38 29.58
N GLN A 16 37.17 0.77 28.47
CA GLN A 16 36.63 2.02 27.87
C GLN A 16 35.74 1.62 26.64
N ALA A 17 34.99 2.43 25.88
CA ALA A 17 34.62 3.87 25.88
C ALA A 17 33.31 4.06 25.06
N GLU A 18 32.71 5.25 25.10
CA GLU A 18 31.64 5.70 24.19
C GLU A 18 31.98 7.07 23.56
N SER A 19 31.36 7.40 22.43
CA SER A 19 31.56 8.66 21.70
C SER A 19 30.28 9.50 21.63
N SER A 20 30.26 10.63 22.33
CA SER A 20 29.13 11.56 22.38
C SER A 20 29.49 12.91 21.76
N TRP A 21 28.70 13.35 20.78
CA TRP A 21 28.79 14.70 20.22
C TRP A 21 27.44 15.42 20.35
N MET A 22 27.39 16.42 21.24
CA MET A 22 26.22 17.26 21.47
C MET A 22 26.17 18.48 20.54
N HIS A 23 24.98 19.06 20.38
CA HIS A 23 24.77 20.37 19.77
C HIS A 23 25.53 21.49 20.51
N GLN A 24 25.84 22.56 19.78
CA GLN A 24 26.22 23.84 20.37
C GLN A 24 25.65 25.00 19.55
N GLN A 25 24.86 25.87 20.19
CA GLN A 25 24.49 27.19 19.68
C GLN A 25 25.40 28.26 20.29
N PRO A 26 25.78 29.32 19.56
CA PRO A 26 26.33 30.54 20.13
C PRO A 26 25.27 31.66 20.22
N GLY A 27 25.36 32.53 21.24
CA GLY A 27 24.44 33.65 21.44
C GLY A 27 25.12 34.97 21.79
N HIS A 28 24.55 36.06 21.27
CA HIS A 28 24.65 37.48 21.68
C HIS A 28 26.01 38.16 21.98
N HIS A 29 26.33 39.10 21.07
CA HIS A 29 26.65 40.52 21.32
C HIS A 29 27.79 40.93 22.28
N GLN A 30 28.75 41.70 21.73
CA GLN A 30 29.13 43.00 22.31
C GLN A 30 29.51 44.01 21.20
N GLN A 31 29.50 45.31 21.51
CA GLN A 31 29.67 46.42 20.56
C GLN A 31 31.11 46.93 20.47
N GLN A 32 31.55 47.36 19.27
CA GLN A 32 32.33 48.60 19.08
C GLN A 32 32.38 49.05 17.60
N HIS A 33 32.72 50.32 17.38
CA HIS A 33 32.60 51.09 16.13
C HIS A 33 33.53 52.32 16.25
N PRO A 34 33.88 53.06 15.17
CA PRO A 34 34.31 52.67 13.82
C PRO A 34 35.69 53.26 13.45
N GLN A 35 36.35 52.76 12.39
CA GLN A 35 37.24 53.61 11.59
C GLN A 35 37.37 53.15 10.12
N GLN A 36 37.93 54.03 9.28
CA GLN A 36 37.85 54.00 7.81
C GLN A 36 39.09 53.36 7.16
N GLY A 37 38.91 52.70 6.00
CA GLY A 37 40.01 52.42 5.07
C GLY A 37 39.82 51.18 4.18
N GLY A 38 40.37 51.20 2.96
CA GLY A 38 40.72 49.97 2.23
C GLY A 38 39.64 49.30 1.37
N GLY A 39 38.76 50.06 0.69
CA GLY A 39 37.77 49.54 -0.26
C GLY A 39 38.36 48.95 -1.56
N ALA A 40 39.16 47.89 -1.46
CA ALA A 40 39.71 47.13 -2.60
C ALA A 40 39.96 45.65 -2.26
N SER A 41 40.57 45.34 -1.10
CA SER A 41 41.11 44.01 -0.81
C SER A 41 40.06 42.92 -0.53
N ALA A 42 38.91 43.30 0.05
CA ALA A 42 37.92 42.33 0.55
C ALA A 42 37.26 41.51 -0.57
N ALA A 43 36.93 42.14 -1.71
CA ALA A 43 36.25 41.47 -2.82
C ALA A 43 37.10 40.36 -3.44
N GLN A 44 38.41 40.60 -3.59
CA GLN A 44 39.35 39.64 -4.18
C GLN A 44 39.57 38.44 -3.25
N GLN A 45 39.61 38.66 -1.93
CA GLN A 45 39.73 37.60 -0.93
C GLN A 45 38.47 36.72 -0.85
N GLN A 46 37.28 37.33 -0.94
CA GLN A 46 36.00 36.62 -0.95
C GLN A 46 35.83 35.76 -2.22
N GLN A 47 36.22 36.28 -3.38
CA GLN A 47 36.16 35.55 -4.65
C GLN A 47 37.08 34.32 -4.67
N GLN A 48 38.30 34.44 -4.11
CA GLN A 48 39.24 33.33 -4.00
C GLN A 48 38.74 32.22 -3.07
N GLN A 49 38.11 32.59 -1.94
CA GLN A 49 37.52 31.62 -1.00
C GLN A 49 36.33 30.86 -1.61
N GLN A 50 35.47 31.54 -2.37
CA GLN A 50 34.32 30.93 -3.06
C GLN A 50 34.77 29.93 -4.15
N GLN A 51 35.82 30.26 -4.91
CA GLN A 51 36.39 29.38 -5.93
C GLN A 51 36.99 28.11 -5.33
N GLN A 52 37.67 28.22 -4.18
CA GLN A 52 38.25 27.07 -3.47
C GLN A 52 37.17 26.13 -2.91
N GLN A 53 36.06 26.68 -2.38
CA GLN A 53 34.93 25.90 -1.88
C GLN A 53 34.22 25.12 -3.02
N GLN A 54 34.04 25.75 -4.18
CA GLN A 54 33.43 25.12 -5.36
C GLN A 54 34.29 23.97 -5.91
N GLN A 55 35.63 24.12 -5.89
CA GLN A 55 36.56 23.07 -6.31
C GLN A 55 36.55 21.85 -5.37
N GLN A 56 36.42 22.08 -4.06
CA GLN A 56 36.32 21.02 -3.05
C GLN A 56 35.00 20.24 -3.17
N GLN A 57 33.89 20.93 -3.45
CA GLN A 57 32.58 20.30 -3.68
C GLN A 57 32.56 19.44 -4.96
N ALA A 58 33.27 19.86 -6.01
CA ALA A 58 33.43 19.08 -7.23
C ALA A 58 34.21 17.76 -7.02
N GLN A 59 35.26 17.76 -6.17
CA GLN A 59 35.99 16.54 -5.82
C GLN A 59 35.13 15.54 -5.04
N GLN A 60 34.32 16.01 -4.08
CA GLN A 60 33.39 15.13 -3.35
C GLN A 60 32.34 14.50 -4.29
N ALA A 61 31.82 15.25 -5.26
CA ALA A 61 30.88 14.73 -6.25
C ALA A 61 31.50 13.61 -7.11
N GLN A 62 32.75 13.76 -7.56
CA GLN A 62 33.45 12.71 -8.32
C GLN A 62 33.72 11.45 -7.49
N GLN A 63 34.13 11.57 -6.22
CA GLN A 63 34.31 10.40 -5.35
C GLN A 63 32.98 9.65 -5.11
N ALA A 64 31.87 10.37 -4.91
CA ALA A 64 30.55 9.76 -4.75
C ALA A 64 30.11 8.97 -5.99
N GLN A 65 30.36 9.50 -7.21
CA GLN A 65 30.06 8.79 -8.46
C GLN A 65 30.92 7.55 -8.66
N GLN A 66 32.22 7.59 -8.35
CA GLN A 66 33.07 6.40 -8.43
C GLN A 66 32.66 5.30 -7.44
N ALA A 67 32.28 5.68 -6.22
CA ALA A 67 31.76 4.73 -5.22
C ALA A 67 30.47 4.04 -5.70
N GLN A 68 29.54 4.77 -6.32
CA GLN A 68 28.32 4.18 -6.89
C GLN A 68 28.60 3.23 -8.07
N GLN A 69 29.56 3.55 -8.94
CA GLN A 69 29.94 2.66 -10.05
C GLN A 69 30.60 1.37 -9.55
N GLN A 70 31.48 1.45 -8.54
CA GLN A 70 32.08 0.25 -7.93
C GLN A 70 31.02 -0.61 -7.22
N ALA A 71 30.03 0.00 -6.54
CA ALA A 71 28.93 -0.74 -5.93
C ALA A 71 28.09 -1.49 -6.99
N GLN A 72 27.78 -0.87 -8.12
CA GLN A 72 27.05 -1.52 -9.22
C GLN A 72 27.86 -2.64 -9.88
N GLN A 73 29.17 -2.46 -10.09
CA GLN A 73 30.03 -3.53 -10.63
C GLN A 73 30.18 -4.71 -9.65
N ALA A 74 30.29 -4.46 -8.35
CA ALA A 74 30.28 -5.52 -7.34
C ALA A 74 28.96 -6.31 -7.36
N GLN A 75 27.82 -5.62 -7.52
CA GLN A 75 26.51 -6.24 -7.61
C GLN A 75 26.32 -7.07 -8.90
N GLN A 76 26.83 -6.60 -10.04
CA GLN A 76 26.85 -7.37 -11.30
C GLN A 76 27.79 -8.58 -11.23
N GLN A 77 28.97 -8.46 -10.60
CA GLN A 77 29.84 -9.62 -10.39
C GLN A 77 29.20 -10.66 -9.45
N HIS A 78 28.43 -10.22 -8.45
CA HIS A 78 27.67 -11.14 -7.59
C HIS A 78 26.54 -11.84 -8.38
N TYR A 79 25.87 -11.13 -9.29
CA TYR A 79 24.83 -11.70 -10.16
C TYR A 79 25.41 -12.73 -11.14
N ASN A 80 26.52 -12.41 -11.82
CA ASN A 80 27.18 -13.34 -12.74
C ASN A 80 27.77 -14.57 -12.02
N ARG A 81 28.17 -14.47 -10.74
CA ARG A 81 28.57 -15.65 -9.95
C ARG A 81 27.40 -16.59 -9.65
N LEU A 82 26.18 -16.08 -9.43
CA LEU A 82 25.01 -16.95 -9.33
C LEU A 82 24.63 -17.57 -10.68
N ALA A 83 24.76 -16.84 -11.78
CA ALA A 83 24.49 -17.36 -13.11
C ALA A 83 25.47 -18.50 -13.52
N ASN A 84 26.77 -18.30 -13.35
CA ASN A 84 27.78 -19.29 -13.79
C ASN A 84 27.80 -20.58 -12.96
N ASN A 85 27.33 -20.57 -11.70
CA ASN A 85 27.25 -21.79 -10.88
C ASN A 85 26.20 -22.79 -11.41
N ASN A 86 25.33 -22.39 -12.34
CA ASN A 86 24.26 -23.22 -12.91
C ASN A 86 24.65 -23.86 -14.27
N HIS A 87 25.95 -23.99 -14.56
CA HIS A 87 26.42 -24.49 -15.88
C HIS A 87 27.63 -25.45 -15.85
N THR A 88 28.04 -25.93 -14.67
CA THR A 88 29.28 -26.71 -14.50
C THR A 88 29.10 -28.13 -13.97
N ASN A 89 27.93 -28.75 -14.17
CA ASN A 89 27.73 -30.16 -13.83
C ASN A 89 26.90 -30.96 -14.86
N ASN A 90 27.37 -30.99 -16.12
CA ASN A 90 26.86 -31.93 -17.11
C ASN A 90 27.89 -32.23 -18.21
N ASN A 91 28.82 -33.17 -17.95
CA ASN A 91 29.50 -34.00 -18.97
C ASN A 91 30.58 -34.91 -18.35
N HIS A 92 30.24 -36.18 -18.10
CA HIS A 92 31.16 -37.30 -18.31
C HIS A 92 30.39 -38.56 -18.66
N ALA A 93 30.79 -39.23 -19.75
CA ALA A 93 30.07 -40.36 -20.31
C ALA A 93 30.90 -41.64 -20.24
N ASN A 94 30.25 -42.71 -19.78
CA ASN A 94 30.36 -44.08 -20.29
C ASN A 94 31.74 -44.74 -20.49
N ASN A 95 32.07 -45.73 -19.65
CA ASN A 95 32.18 -47.13 -20.07
C ASN A 95 32.19 -48.08 -18.85
N GLY A 96 31.47 -49.21 -18.86
CA GLY A 96 31.43 -50.12 -17.68
C GLY A 96 30.32 -51.18 -17.67
N ASN A 97 30.34 -52.11 -18.63
CA ASN A 97 29.36 -53.20 -18.80
C ASN A 97 29.30 -54.25 -17.65
N GLN A 98 28.11 -54.54 -17.08
CA GLN A 98 27.58 -55.91 -16.81
C GLN A 98 26.17 -55.96 -16.11
N ASN A 99 25.34 -56.93 -16.51
CA ASN A 99 24.24 -57.65 -15.81
C ASN A 99 23.72 -57.12 -14.44
N THR A 100 22.40 -56.92 -14.18
CA THR A 100 21.33 -57.96 -14.15
C THR A 100 19.89 -57.40 -13.95
N ALA A 101 18.89 -58.19 -14.34
CA ALA A 101 17.54 -58.37 -13.75
C ALA A 101 16.62 -57.17 -13.37
N HIS A 102 15.65 -56.92 -14.25
CA HIS A 102 14.20 -57.05 -13.94
C HIS A 102 13.56 -56.22 -12.80
N SER A 103 13.17 -54.98 -13.10
CA SER A 103 11.91 -54.39 -12.59
C SER A 103 11.33 -53.40 -13.60
N GLN A 104 10.13 -53.70 -14.12
CA GLN A 104 9.39 -52.79 -15.02
C GLN A 104 8.42 -51.97 -14.17
N GLN A 105 8.80 -50.75 -13.82
CA GLN A 105 7.95 -49.85 -13.04
C GLN A 105 7.69 -48.53 -13.78
N ASP A 106 6.44 -48.11 -13.74
CA ASP A 106 5.88 -46.92 -14.38
C ASP A 106 6.62 -45.65 -13.92
N ASN A 107 7.30 -44.98 -14.87
CA ASN A 107 8.10 -43.78 -14.60
C ASN A 107 7.51 -42.52 -15.29
N GLY A 108 6.18 -42.41 -15.37
CA GLY A 108 5.48 -41.25 -15.96
C GLY A 108 5.55 -39.93 -15.17
N HIS A 109 6.51 -39.75 -14.26
CA HIS A 109 6.57 -38.62 -13.31
C HIS A 109 7.85 -37.74 -13.42
N GLU A 110 8.42 -37.69 -14.62
CA GLU A 110 9.41 -36.67 -15.01
C GLU A 110 8.66 -35.40 -15.48
N HIS A 111 8.93 -34.18 -15.01
CA HIS A 111 10.00 -33.69 -14.14
C HIS A 111 9.48 -32.49 -13.31
N ILE A 112 9.05 -32.71 -12.05
CA ILE A 112 8.61 -31.61 -11.17
C ILE A 112 9.79 -30.66 -10.91
N SER A 113 9.68 -29.42 -11.41
CA SER A 113 10.68 -28.37 -11.22
C SER A 113 11.09 -28.21 -9.76
N GLU A 114 12.37 -27.95 -9.51
CA GLU A 114 12.90 -27.75 -8.16
C GLU A 114 12.18 -26.59 -7.43
N ASP A 115 11.81 -25.53 -8.16
CA ASP A 115 10.98 -24.44 -7.64
C ASP A 115 9.59 -24.89 -7.18
N ASN A 116 8.97 -25.85 -7.87
CA ASN A 116 7.67 -26.41 -7.48
C ASN A 116 7.83 -27.29 -6.23
N ARG A 117 8.87 -28.14 -6.19
CA ARG A 117 9.20 -28.95 -5.00
C ARG A 117 9.45 -28.07 -3.77
N ARG A 118 10.22 -26.99 -3.93
CA ARG A 118 10.53 -26.01 -2.89
C ARG A 118 9.30 -25.21 -2.46
N THR A 119 8.40 -24.89 -3.39
CA THR A 119 7.11 -24.25 -3.05
C THR A 119 6.24 -25.19 -2.21
N MET A 120 6.14 -26.48 -2.57
CA MET A 120 5.40 -27.47 -1.77
C MET A 120 6.02 -27.71 -0.38
N ALA A 121 7.34 -27.62 -0.25
CA ALA A 121 8.00 -27.65 1.06
C ALA A 121 7.56 -26.46 1.94
N TYR A 122 7.59 -25.23 1.41
CA TYR A 122 7.11 -24.06 2.15
C TYR A 122 5.61 -24.13 2.49
N ILE A 123 4.78 -24.78 1.66
CA ILE A 123 3.36 -25.02 1.96
C ILE A 123 3.18 -25.95 3.17
N ALA A 124 4.03 -26.97 3.34
CA ALA A 124 4.06 -27.79 4.55
C ALA A 124 4.62 -27.03 5.76
N ASP A 125 5.67 -26.23 5.57
CA ASP A 125 6.29 -25.41 6.62
C ASP A 125 5.32 -24.38 7.25
N LEU A 126 4.24 -23.99 6.56
CA LEU A 126 3.19 -23.13 7.12
C LEU A 126 2.45 -23.77 8.30
N LEU A 127 2.35 -25.10 8.35
CA LEU A 127 1.60 -25.80 9.39
C LEU A 127 2.31 -25.69 10.76
N HIS A 128 3.64 -25.74 10.76
CA HIS A 128 4.47 -25.74 11.97
C HIS A 128 4.86 -24.30 12.37
N GLU A 129 4.51 -23.91 13.60
CA GLU A 129 4.68 -22.53 14.10
C GLU A 129 6.12 -22.00 14.02
N ASN A 130 7.11 -22.88 14.22
CA ASN A 130 8.54 -22.54 14.20
C ASN A 130 9.09 -22.19 12.79
N THR A 131 8.49 -22.73 11.72
CA THR A 131 8.92 -22.54 10.32
C THR A 131 8.03 -21.58 9.55
N ARG A 132 6.77 -21.44 9.99
CA ARG A 132 5.72 -20.65 9.33
C ARG A 132 6.14 -19.22 8.98
N GLU A 133 6.85 -18.51 9.85
CA GLU A 133 7.25 -17.11 9.57
C GLU A 133 8.18 -16.99 8.35
N ALA A 134 9.12 -17.94 8.18
CA ALA A 134 9.98 -18.00 7.01
C ALA A 134 9.21 -18.44 5.76
N ALA A 135 8.33 -19.44 5.90
CA ALA A 135 7.49 -19.92 4.80
C ALA A 135 6.53 -18.85 4.27
N LEU A 136 5.89 -18.08 5.15
CA LEU A 136 5.07 -16.92 4.81
C LEU A 136 5.85 -15.89 3.97
N LEU A 137 7.10 -15.61 4.35
CA LEU A 137 7.96 -14.64 3.67
C LEU A 137 8.44 -15.11 2.28
N GLU A 138 8.71 -16.41 2.09
CA GLU A 138 9.12 -16.93 0.78
C GLU A 138 7.92 -17.15 -0.17
N LEU A 139 6.79 -17.62 0.36
CA LEU A 139 5.56 -17.76 -0.42
C LEU A 139 4.98 -16.40 -0.85
N SER A 140 5.04 -15.37 0.00
CA SER A 140 4.54 -14.03 -0.37
C SER A 140 5.34 -13.41 -1.53
N LYS A 141 6.63 -13.73 -1.67
CA LYS A 141 7.47 -13.37 -2.84
C LYS A 141 7.13 -14.19 -4.08
N LYS A 142 6.89 -15.50 -3.92
CA LYS A 142 6.58 -16.42 -5.03
C LYS A 142 5.16 -16.28 -5.60
N ARG A 143 4.31 -15.46 -4.97
CA ARG A 143 2.89 -15.29 -5.30
C ARG A 143 2.56 -14.90 -6.75
N GLU A 144 3.49 -14.26 -7.45
CA GLU A 144 3.37 -13.84 -8.87
C GLU A 144 4.12 -14.78 -9.83
N GLN A 145 4.87 -15.76 -9.28
CA GLN A 145 5.68 -16.73 -10.03
C GLN A 145 4.98 -18.10 -10.18
N VAL A 146 4.04 -18.40 -9.29
CA VAL A 146 3.33 -19.70 -9.22
C VAL A 146 1.83 -19.44 -9.40
N PRO A 147 1.26 -19.57 -10.62
CA PRO A 147 -0.16 -19.28 -10.88
C PRO A 147 -1.11 -20.09 -10.00
N GLU A 148 -0.81 -21.39 -9.86
CA GLU A 148 -1.59 -22.35 -9.07
C GLU A 148 -1.54 -22.13 -7.55
N LEU A 149 -0.75 -21.17 -7.06
CA LEU A 149 -0.53 -21.01 -5.62
C LEU A 149 -1.83 -20.78 -4.84
N ALA A 150 -2.81 -20.08 -5.43
CA ALA A 150 -4.12 -19.87 -4.80
C ALA A 150 -4.88 -21.20 -4.56
N LEU A 151 -4.89 -22.10 -5.54
CA LEU A 151 -5.47 -23.44 -5.42
C LEU A 151 -4.68 -24.29 -4.41
N ILE A 152 -3.35 -24.27 -4.48
CA ILE A 152 -2.47 -25.01 -3.55
C ILE A 152 -2.71 -24.54 -2.10
N LEU A 153 -2.76 -23.24 -1.84
CA LEU A 153 -3.04 -22.67 -0.51
C LEU A 153 -4.42 -23.06 0.02
N TRP A 154 -5.44 -23.11 -0.85
CA TRP A 154 -6.81 -23.42 -0.45
C TRP A 154 -7.04 -24.91 -0.18
N HIS A 155 -6.53 -25.78 -1.06
CA HIS A 155 -6.78 -27.22 -1.00
C HIS A 155 -5.75 -28.01 -0.16
N SER A 156 -4.62 -27.41 0.21
CA SER A 156 -3.67 -28.05 1.14
C SER A 156 -4.22 -28.08 2.56
N PHE A 157 -4.27 -29.27 3.15
CA PHE A 157 -4.82 -29.50 4.49
C PHE A 157 -4.19 -28.58 5.54
N GLY A 158 -5.03 -27.90 6.33
CA GLY A 158 -4.61 -27.04 7.45
C GLY A 158 -4.06 -25.66 7.08
N VAL A 159 -3.66 -25.42 5.82
CA VAL A 159 -2.96 -24.18 5.41
C VAL A 159 -3.81 -22.93 5.63
N MET A 160 -5.07 -22.94 5.18
CA MET A 160 -5.99 -21.83 5.43
C MET A 160 -6.20 -21.60 6.94
N THR A 161 -6.25 -22.65 7.75
CA THR A 161 -6.34 -22.53 9.23
C THR A 161 -5.10 -21.86 9.82
N SER A 162 -3.90 -22.19 9.33
CA SER A 162 -2.67 -21.51 9.73
C SER A 162 -2.66 -20.04 9.33
N LEU A 163 -3.14 -19.68 8.14
CA LEU A 163 -3.28 -18.27 7.72
C LEU A 163 -4.28 -17.50 8.60
N MET A 164 -5.38 -18.13 9.01
CA MET A 164 -6.33 -17.53 9.95
C MET A 164 -5.74 -17.37 11.36
N GLN A 165 -4.92 -18.30 11.83
CA GLN A 165 -4.23 -18.19 13.13
C GLN A 165 -3.33 -16.95 13.18
N GLU A 166 -2.65 -16.62 12.08
CA GLU A 166 -1.78 -15.45 11.96
C GLU A 166 -2.53 -14.11 11.92
N ILE A 167 -3.82 -14.11 11.53
CA ILE A 167 -4.70 -12.94 11.68
C ILE A 167 -5.14 -12.80 13.14
N ILE A 168 -5.63 -13.88 13.74
CA ILE A 168 -6.24 -13.87 15.07
C ILE A 168 -5.21 -13.56 16.17
N SER A 169 -3.96 -14.03 16.03
CA SER A 169 -2.87 -13.73 16.97
C SER A 169 -2.55 -12.24 17.10
N VAL A 170 -2.87 -11.44 16.08
CA VAL A 170 -2.63 -9.99 16.05
C VAL A 170 -3.75 -9.19 16.74
N TYR A 171 -4.94 -9.76 16.96
CA TYR A 171 -6.09 -9.03 17.53
C TYR A 171 -5.80 -8.41 18.90
N THR A 172 -5.03 -9.09 19.75
CA THR A 172 -4.61 -8.60 21.08
C THR A 172 -3.66 -7.40 21.01
N LEU A 173 -3.00 -7.17 19.86
CA LEU A 173 -2.06 -6.07 19.63
C LEU A 173 -2.72 -4.83 19.00
N LEU A 174 -4.01 -4.89 18.68
CA LEU A 174 -4.77 -3.78 18.09
C LEU A 174 -5.22 -2.76 19.13
N ASN A 175 -5.69 -3.25 20.29
CA ASN A 175 -6.20 -2.44 21.39
C ASN A 175 -5.79 -3.06 22.75
N PRO A 176 -4.86 -2.44 23.52
CA PRO A 176 -4.11 -1.24 23.17
C PRO A 176 -3.22 -1.44 21.94
N SER A 177 -2.90 -0.36 21.23
CA SER A 177 -2.23 -0.42 19.92
C SER A 177 -0.71 -0.72 20.01
N GLN A 178 -0.38 -1.96 20.36
CA GLN A 178 0.96 -2.47 20.64
C GLN A 178 1.65 -3.17 19.45
N LEU A 179 1.01 -3.20 18.26
CA LEU A 179 1.54 -3.85 17.06
C LEU A 179 2.96 -3.39 16.68
N THR A 180 3.92 -4.32 16.75
CA THR A 180 5.31 -4.08 16.35
C THR A 180 5.49 -4.17 14.83
N ALA A 181 6.60 -3.61 14.32
CA ALA A 181 6.92 -3.72 12.89
C ALA A 181 7.15 -5.18 12.43
N ALA A 182 7.74 -6.03 13.28
CA ALA A 182 7.93 -7.45 12.98
C ALA A 182 6.58 -8.19 12.88
N ALA A 183 5.70 -8.04 13.89
CA ALA A 183 4.38 -8.65 13.88
C ALA A 183 3.51 -8.17 12.70
N SER A 184 3.55 -6.87 12.38
CA SER A 184 2.91 -6.30 11.19
C SER A 184 3.43 -6.93 9.89
N ASN A 185 4.75 -7.04 9.72
CA ASN A 185 5.34 -7.67 8.53
C ASN A 185 4.93 -9.15 8.39
N ARG A 186 4.94 -9.91 9.49
CA ARG A 186 4.55 -11.32 9.54
C ARG A 186 3.10 -11.53 9.09
N VAL A 187 2.15 -10.82 9.69
CA VAL A 187 0.73 -10.93 9.28
C VAL A 187 0.50 -10.38 7.88
N CYS A 188 1.19 -9.31 7.45
CA CYS A 188 1.09 -8.81 6.08
C CYS A 188 1.55 -9.83 5.03
N ASN A 189 2.50 -10.72 5.33
CA ASN A 189 2.81 -11.85 4.44
C ASN A 189 1.63 -12.84 4.35
N ALA A 190 0.96 -13.18 5.45
CA ALA A 190 -0.23 -14.02 5.43
C ALA A 190 -1.39 -13.35 4.65
N LEU A 191 -1.61 -12.05 4.85
CA LEU A 191 -2.58 -11.25 4.09
C LEU A 191 -2.24 -11.20 2.59
N ALA A 192 -0.97 -11.18 2.20
CA ALA A 192 -0.55 -11.24 0.80
C ALA A 192 -0.88 -12.60 0.14
N LEU A 193 -0.85 -13.71 0.88
CA LEU A 193 -1.28 -15.02 0.41
C LEU A 193 -2.82 -15.10 0.31
N LEU A 194 -3.54 -14.56 1.30
CA LEU A 194 -5.00 -14.44 1.25
C LEU A 194 -5.48 -13.51 0.12
N GLN A 195 -4.69 -12.48 -0.24
CA GLN A 195 -4.94 -11.65 -1.42
C GLN A 195 -4.91 -12.48 -2.71
N CYS A 196 -3.97 -13.45 -2.83
CA CYS A 196 -3.91 -14.33 -3.99
C CYS A 196 -5.10 -15.28 -4.06
N VAL A 197 -5.48 -15.91 -2.95
CA VAL A 197 -6.69 -16.75 -2.83
C VAL A 197 -7.97 -15.98 -3.19
N ALA A 198 -8.09 -14.73 -2.74
CA ALA A 198 -9.18 -13.81 -3.13
C ALA A 198 -9.14 -13.40 -4.61
N SER A 199 -7.95 -13.32 -5.20
CA SER A 199 -7.76 -12.89 -6.60
C SER A 199 -8.04 -13.98 -7.62
N HIS A 200 -7.86 -15.26 -7.28
CA HIS A 200 -7.99 -16.39 -8.21
C HIS A 200 -9.46 -16.81 -8.42
N ASN A 201 -9.82 -17.25 -9.63
CA ASN A 201 -11.23 -17.40 -10.03
C ASN A 201 -11.98 -18.48 -9.24
N GLU A 202 -11.38 -19.66 -9.08
CA GLU A 202 -12.04 -20.80 -8.42
C GLU A 202 -12.13 -20.66 -6.91
N THR A 203 -11.10 -20.09 -6.27
CA THR A 203 -11.03 -19.96 -4.81
C THR A 203 -11.76 -18.74 -4.27
N ARG A 204 -12.05 -17.72 -5.09
CA ARG A 204 -12.71 -16.47 -4.68
C ARG A 204 -14.10 -16.70 -4.07
N ALA A 205 -14.93 -17.52 -4.70
CA ALA A 205 -16.26 -17.85 -4.20
C ALA A 205 -16.16 -18.63 -2.88
N LEU A 206 -15.20 -19.55 -2.76
CA LEU A 206 -14.97 -20.33 -1.55
C LEU A 206 -14.47 -19.44 -0.39
N PHE A 207 -13.58 -18.49 -0.68
CA PHE A 207 -13.06 -17.48 0.25
C PHE A 207 -14.15 -16.53 0.77
N LEU A 208 -15.06 -16.11 -0.12
CA LEU A 208 -16.22 -15.27 0.23
C LEU A 208 -17.20 -16.05 1.12
N ASN A 209 -17.57 -17.26 0.71
CA ASN A 209 -18.52 -18.12 1.44
C ASN A 209 -17.95 -18.61 2.80
N ALA A 210 -16.63 -18.73 2.94
CA ALA A 210 -15.97 -18.94 4.23
C ALA A 210 -15.95 -17.70 5.15
N HIS A 211 -16.51 -16.56 4.71
CA HIS A 211 -16.61 -15.29 5.46
C HIS A 211 -15.25 -14.72 5.94
N ILE A 212 -14.13 -15.17 5.35
CA ILE A 212 -12.77 -14.74 5.67
C ILE A 212 -12.59 -13.20 5.64
N PRO A 213 -13.21 -12.43 4.72
CA PRO A 213 -13.08 -10.96 4.72
C PRO A 213 -13.42 -10.28 6.06
N LEU A 214 -14.33 -10.85 6.86
CA LEU A 214 -14.75 -10.27 8.15
C LEU A 214 -13.62 -10.20 9.17
N PHE A 215 -12.69 -11.16 9.12
CA PHE A 215 -11.52 -11.20 9.99
C PHE A 215 -10.52 -10.06 9.71
N LEU A 216 -10.66 -9.35 8.58
CA LEU A 216 -9.84 -8.19 8.24
C LEU A 216 -10.44 -6.88 8.78
N TYR A 217 -11.72 -6.87 9.17
CA TYR A 217 -12.40 -5.64 9.59
C TYR A 217 -11.87 -5.08 10.92
N PRO A 218 -11.45 -5.88 11.92
CA PRO A 218 -10.73 -5.37 13.08
C PRO A 218 -9.48 -4.58 12.70
N PHE A 219 -8.75 -4.99 11.66
CA PHE A 219 -7.57 -4.27 11.16
C PHE A 219 -7.95 -2.95 10.47
N LEU A 220 -8.96 -2.96 9.61
CA LEU A 220 -9.48 -1.76 8.94
C LEU A 220 -10.07 -0.73 9.92
N ASN A 221 -10.65 -1.19 11.03
CA ASN A 221 -11.25 -0.34 12.06
C ASN A 221 -10.22 0.43 12.92
N THR A 222 -8.94 0.03 12.88
CA THR A 222 -7.86 0.67 13.67
C THR A 222 -7.66 2.14 13.30
N THR A 223 -7.30 2.98 14.28
CA THR A 223 -7.10 4.43 14.10
C THR A 223 -5.66 4.91 14.25
N SER A 224 -4.76 4.08 14.81
CA SER A 224 -3.34 4.42 14.99
C SER A 224 -2.68 4.82 13.66
N LYS A 225 -1.84 5.86 13.68
CA LYS A 225 -1.10 6.37 12.50
C LYS A 225 0.35 5.88 12.45
N SER A 226 0.76 4.95 13.31
CA SER A 226 2.11 4.39 13.25
C SER A 226 2.28 3.46 12.04
N ARG A 227 3.51 3.39 11.50
CA ARG A 227 3.83 2.63 10.28
C ARG A 227 3.34 1.16 10.29
N PRO A 228 3.40 0.40 11.40
CA PRO A 228 2.85 -0.96 11.45
C PRO A 228 1.33 -1.03 11.19
N PHE A 229 0.56 -0.05 11.67
CA PHE A 229 -0.89 0.01 11.48
C PHE A 229 -1.28 0.53 10.09
N GLU A 230 -0.56 1.52 9.54
CA GLU A 230 -0.75 1.94 8.14
C GLU A 230 -0.50 0.79 7.16
N TYR A 231 0.59 0.02 7.35
CA TYR A 231 0.90 -1.12 6.51
C TYR A 231 -0.14 -2.25 6.66
N LEU A 232 -0.57 -2.54 7.88
CA LEU A 232 -1.63 -3.52 8.15
C LEU A 232 -2.96 -3.14 7.46
N ARG A 233 -3.40 -1.87 7.57
CA ARG A 233 -4.59 -1.38 6.88
C ARG A 233 -4.45 -1.47 5.35
N LEU A 234 -3.32 -1.03 4.79
CA LEU A 234 -3.08 -1.05 3.35
C LEU A 234 -3.12 -2.48 2.78
N THR A 235 -2.48 -3.44 3.44
CA THR A 235 -2.47 -4.85 2.99
C THR A 235 -3.85 -5.50 3.15
N SER A 236 -4.58 -5.17 4.23
CA SER A 236 -5.97 -5.62 4.43
C SER A 236 -6.92 -5.10 3.36
N LEU A 237 -6.82 -3.81 3.01
CA LEU A 237 -7.53 -3.22 1.87
C LEU A 237 -7.13 -3.88 0.55
N GLY A 238 -5.88 -4.33 0.41
CA GLY A 238 -5.40 -5.10 -0.74
C GLY A 238 -6.18 -6.39 -0.99
N VAL A 239 -6.57 -7.11 0.07
CA VAL A 239 -7.40 -8.33 -0.03
C VAL A 239 -8.82 -7.99 -0.50
N ILE A 240 -9.47 -7.01 0.14
CA ILE A 240 -10.82 -6.56 -0.25
C ILE A 240 -10.83 -6.01 -1.70
N GLY A 241 -9.80 -5.24 -2.06
CA GLY A 241 -9.56 -4.73 -3.40
C GLY A 241 -9.38 -5.83 -4.47
N ALA A 242 -8.83 -6.99 -4.10
CA ALA A 242 -8.71 -8.14 -5.01
C ALA A 242 -10.06 -8.82 -5.29
N LEU A 243 -10.95 -8.91 -4.28
CA LEU A 243 -12.30 -9.45 -4.45
C LEU A 243 -13.12 -8.59 -5.43
N VAL A 244 -13.24 -7.29 -5.15
CA VAL A 244 -14.05 -6.35 -5.96
C VAL A 244 -13.48 -6.08 -7.35
N LYS A 245 -12.23 -6.46 -7.62
CA LYS A 245 -11.57 -6.22 -8.92
C LYS A 245 -12.37 -6.82 -10.09
N ASN A 246 -13.06 -7.94 -9.85
CA ASN A 246 -13.69 -8.78 -10.88
C ASN A 246 -15.19 -8.50 -11.09
N ASP A 247 -15.73 -7.39 -10.55
CA ASP A 247 -17.08 -6.88 -10.82
C ASP A 247 -18.22 -7.89 -10.53
N SER A 248 -18.02 -8.79 -9.55
CA SER A 248 -19.07 -9.73 -9.11
C SER A 248 -20.05 -9.07 -8.14
N THR A 249 -21.32 -8.98 -8.54
CA THR A 249 -22.43 -8.52 -7.70
C THR A 249 -22.62 -9.37 -6.43
N GLU A 250 -22.21 -10.64 -6.41
CA GLU A 250 -22.19 -11.47 -5.20
C GLU A 250 -21.22 -10.90 -4.15
N VAL A 251 -20.01 -10.52 -4.57
CA VAL A 251 -19.01 -9.85 -3.72
C VAL A 251 -19.52 -8.49 -3.24
N ILE A 252 -20.18 -7.72 -4.11
CA ILE A 252 -20.76 -6.43 -3.72
C ILE A 252 -21.87 -6.64 -2.68
N ASN A 253 -22.83 -7.53 -2.93
CA ASN A 253 -23.93 -7.84 -2.00
C ASN A 253 -23.40 -8.26 -0.61
N PHE A 254 -22.42 -9.16 -0.55
CA PHE A 254 -21.74 -9.53 0.69
C PHE A 254 -21.20 -8.29 1.41
N LEU A 255 -20.40 -7.47 0.71
CA LEU A 255 -19.76 -6.28 1.28
C LEU A 255 -20.75 -5.19 1.73
N LEU A 256 -21.94 -5.12 1.12
CA LEU A 256 -23.03 -4.24 1.54
C LEU A 256 -23.67 -4.72 2.84
N THR A 257 -23.91 -6.03 2.99
CA THR A 257 -24.50 -6.60 4.22
C THR A 257 -23.56 -6.60 5.42
N THR A 258 -22.26 -6.42 5.19
CA THR A 258 -21.21 -6.50 6.23
C THR A 258 -20.58 -5.14 6.58
N GLU A 259 -21.15 -4.03 6.10
CA GLU A 259 -20.74 -2.66 6.44
C GLU A 259 -19.29 -2.27 6.06
N ILE A 260 -18.78 -2.68 4.88
CA ILE A 260 -17.45 -2.22 4.44
C ILE A 260 -17.39 -0.70 4.21
N ILE A 261 -18.51 -0.07 3.84
CA ILE A 261 -18.56 1.34 3.42
C ILE A 261 -18.08 2.29 4.53
N PRO A 262 -18.63 2.25 5.77
CA PRO A 262 -18.10 3.03 6.90
C PRO A 262 -16.58 2.88 7.14
N LEU A 263 -16.03 1.67 6.97
CA LEU A 263 -14.60 1.41 7.13
C LEU A 263 -13.78 2.08 6.02
N CYS A 264 -14.19 1.92 4.76
CA CYS A 264 -13.54 2.59 3.63
C CYS A 264 -13.63 4.11 3.71
N LEU A 265 -14.79 4.68 4.08
CA LEU A 265 -14.97 6.14 4.20
C LEU A 265 -14.03 6.74 5.26
N ARG A 266 -13.90 6.11 6.44
CA ARG A 266 -12.98 6.58 7.49
C ARG A 266 -11.52 6.58 7.01
N ILE A 267 -11.11 5.58 6.23
CA ILE A 267 -9.76 5.48 5.67
C ILE A 267 -9.54 6.50 4.53
N MET A 268 -10.54 6.71 3.67
CA MET A 268 -10.56 7.76 2.64
C MET A 268 -10.37 9.16 3.23
N GLU A 269 -10.93 9.42 4.41
CA GLU A 269 -10.77 10.69 5.10
C GLU A 269 -9.41 10.82 5.82
N THR A 270 -8.97 9.79 6.56
CA THR A 270 -7.90 9.96 7.57
C THR A 270 -6.59 9.17 7.36
N GLY A 271 -6.56 8.19 6.45
CA GLY A 271 -5.40 7.31 6.21
C GLY A 271 -4.32 7.89 5.29
N SER A 272 -3.22 7.14 5.09
CA SER A 272 -2.20 7.49 4.09
C SER A 272 -2.72 7.49 2.65
N GLU A 273 -2.06 8.21 1.73
CA GLU A 273 -2.49 8.37 0.33
C GLU A 273 -2.72 7.02 -0.40
N LEU A 274 -1.88 6.01 -0.13
CA LEU A 274 -2.03 4.67 -0.67
C LEU A 274 -3.29 3.98 -0.12
N SER A 275 -3.51 4.06 1.20
CA SER A 275 -4.71 3.52 1.85
C SER A 275 -5.98 4.22 1.36
N LYS A 276 -5.95 5.56 1.19
CA LYS A 276 -7.03 6.35 0.57
C LYS A 276 -7.32 5.86 -0.86
N THR A 277 -6.28 5.62 -1.65
CA THR A 277 -6.39 5.15 -3.05
C THR A 277 -7.08 3.79 -3.14
N VAL A 278 -6.71 2.82 -2.31
CA VAL A 278 -7.36 1.50 -2.33
C VAL A 278 -8.78 1.55 -1.76
N ALA A 279 -9.01 2.34 -0.69
CA ALA A 279 -10.34 2.50 -0.11
C ALA A 279 -11.34 3.17 -1.08
N ILE A 280 -10.95 4.23 -1.79
CA ILE A 280 -11.82 4.85 -2.80
C ILE A 280 -12.00 3.94 -4.02
N PHE A 281 -11.01 3.13 -4.41
CA PHE A 281 -11.19 2.12 -5.45
C PHE A 281 -12.27 1.08 -5.08
N ILE A 282 -12.30 0.63 -3.83
CA ILE A 282 -13.35 -0.29 -3.33
C ILE A 282 -14.73 0.39 -3.35
N VAL A 283 -14.85 1.63 -2.85
CA VAL A 283 -16.11 2.38 -2.89
C VAL A 283 -16.55 2.68 -4.34
N GLN A 284 -15.61 2.94 -5.25
CA GLN A 284 -15.92 3.14 -6.67
C GLN A 284 -16.42 1.84 -7.33
N LYS A 285 -15.87 0.67 -6.97
CA LYS A 285 -16.36 -0.63 -7.45
C LYS A 285 -17.76 -0.96 -6.92
N ILE A 286 -18.03 -0.64 -5.65
CA ILE A 286 -19.38 -0.75 -5.06
C ILE A 286 -20.36 0.19 -5.79
N LEU A 287 -19.99 1.45 -6.05
CA LEU A 287 -20.85 2.39 -6.78
C LEU A 287 -21.11 1.98 -8.23
N LEU A 288 -20.17 1.29 -8.89
CA LEU A 288 -20.37 0.84 -10.28
C LEU A 288 -21.48 -0.22 -10.39
N ASP A 289 -21.62 -1.10 -9.41
CA ASP A 289 -22.72 -2.07 -9.32
C ASP A 289 -24.06 -1.38 -8.97
N ASP A 290 -25.15 -1.79 -9.60
CA ASP A 290 -26.47 -1.16 -9.41
C ASP A 290 -27.05 -1.38 -8.01
N ASN A 291 -26.76 -2.51 -7.33
CA ASN A 291 -27.19 -2.71 -5.95
C ASN A 291 -26.40 -1.80 -5.01
N GLY A 292 -25.10 -1.62 -5.26
CA GLY A 292 -24.25 -0.72 -4.48
C GLY A 292 -24.60 0.76 -4.65
N LEU A 293 -24.89 1.21 -5.88
CA LEU A 293 -25.44 2.55 -6.12
C LEU A 293 -26.78 2.75 -5.41
N ASN A 294 -27.72 1.81 -5.57
CA ASN A 294 -29.04 1.90 -4.92
C ASN A 294 -28.96 1.83 -3.39
N TYR A 295 -28.03 1.06 -2.82
CA TYR A 295 -27.79 1.01 -1.37
C TYR A 295 -27.29 2.34 -0.80
N ILE A 296 -26.34 2.98 -1.48
CA ILE A 296 -25.76 4.28 -1.07
C ILE A 296 -26.79 5.40 -1.25
N CYS A 297 -27.51 5.42 -2.36
CA CYS A 297 -28.55 6.41 -2.63
C CYS A 297 -29.91 6.09 -1.96
N ALA A 298 -30.00 5.01 -1.15
CA ALA A 298 -31.25 4.60 -0.51
C ALA A 298 -31.81 5.69 0.42
N THR A 299 -30.96 6.21 1.31
CA THR A 299 -31.29 7.22 2.32
C THR A 299 -30.38 8.45 2.20
N TYR A 300 -30.88 9.61 2.66
CA TYR A 300 -30.09 10.84 2.66
C TYR A 300 -28.81 10.71 3.49
N GLU A 301 -28.86 10.01 4.63
CA GLU A 301 -27.70 9.80 5.52
C GLU A 301 -26.55 9.06 4.82
N ARG A 302 -26.85 7.96 4.11
CA ARG A 302 -25.84 7.17 3.38
C ARG A 302 -25.23 7.94 2.22
N PHE A 303 -26.07 8.63 1.44
CA PHE A 303 -25.61 9.51 0.38
C PHE A 303 -24.73 10.64 0.92
N TYR A 304 -25.15 11.30 1.99
CA TYR A 304 -24.43 12.43 2.59
C TYR A 304 -23.09 11.99 3.22
N ALA A 305 -23.04 10.82 3.87
CA ALA A 305 -21.80 10.26 4.41
C ALA A 305 -20.75 10.01 3.31
N VAL A 306 -21.17 9.47 2.15
CA VAL A 306 -20.27 9.30 0.99
C VAL A 306 -19.91 10.66 0.36
N GLY A 307 -20.90 11.53 0.15
CA GLY A 307 -20.74 12.84 -0.47
C GLY A 307 -19.79 13.76 0.30
N THR A 308 -19.95 13.88 1.61
CA THR A 308 -19.09 14.70 2.48
C THR A 308 -17.63 14.24 2.43
N VAL A 309 -17.37 12.93 2.50
CA VAL A 309 -15.99 12.41 2.42
C VAL A 309 -15.39 12.64 1.03
N LEU A 310 -16.16 12.46 -0.06
CA LEU A 310 -15.69 12.80 -1.41
C LEU A 310 -15.38 14.30 -1.55
N SER A 311 -16.20 15.19 -0.99
CA SER A 311 -15.96 16.64 -0.97
C SER A 311 -14.73 17.02 -0.14
N ASN A 312 -14.54 16.39 1.03
CA ASN A 312 -13.33 16.54 1.86
C ASN A 312 -12.07 16.09 1.09
N MET A 313 -12.17 15.03 0.27
CA MET A 313 -11.09 14.62 -0.63
C MET A 313 -10.85 15.61 -1.77
N VAL A 314 -11.88 16.23 -2.36
CA VAL A 314 -11.69 17.29 -3.38
C VAL A 314 -10.91 18.46 -2.80
N ALA A 315 -11.26 18.94 -1.60
CA ALA A 315 -10.55 20.05 -0.95
C ALA A 315 -9.05 19.73 -0.75
N GLN A 316 -8.73 18.53 -0.25
CA GLN A 316 -7.34 18.06 -0.10
C GLN A 316 -6.61 17.94 -1.44
N LEU A 317 -7.31 17.59 -2.52
CA LEU A 317 -6.72 17.46 -3.86
C LEU A 317 -6.35 18.80 -4.50
N VAL A 318 -6.96 19.92 -4.09
CA VAL A 318 -6.55 21.26 -4.55
C VAL A 318 -5.09 21.51 -4.16
N GLU A 319 -4.71 21.18 -2.93
CA GLU A 319 -3.33 21.30 -2.44
C GLU A 319 -2.41 20.19 -2.96
N SER A 320 -2.85 18.92 -2.90
CA SER A 320 -1.97 17.78 -3.19
C SER A 320 -1.81 17.47 -4.68
N GLN A 321 -2.73 17.95 -5.53
CA GLN A 321 -2.75 17.73 -6.99
C GLN A 321 -2.69 16.24 -7.41
N THR A 322 -3.08 15.30 -6.52
CA THR A 322 -2.89 13.85 -6.71
C THR A 322 -3.84 13.26 -7.78
N ALA A 323 -3.40 13.27 -9.04
CA ALA A 323 -4.19 12.82 -10.21
C ALA A 323 -4.87 11.45 -10.04
N ARG A 324 -4.21 10.48 -9.39
CA ARG A 324 -4.76 9.12 -9.18
C ARG A 324 -6.00 9.14 -8.29
N LEU A 325 -5.99 9.91 -7.21
CA LEU A 325 -7.14 10.05 -6.30
C LEU A 325 -8.27 10.84 -6.98
N LEU A 326 -7.95 11.95 -7.64
CA LEU A 326 -8.92 12.75 -8.40
C LEU A 326 -9.69 11.90 -9.43
N LYS A 327 -8.98 11.01 -10.14
CA LYS A 327 -9.58 10.05 -11.09
C LYS A 327 -10.64 9.13 -10.49
N HIS A 328 -10.47 8.71 -9.23
CA HIS A 328 -11.48 7.92 -8.53
C HIS A 328 -12.63 8.81 -8.02
N VAL A 329 -12.33 9.98 -7.43
CA VAL A 329 -13.32 10.94 -6.93
C VAL A 329 -14.30 11.39 -8.03
N VAL A 330 -13.78 11.78 -9.20
CA VAL A 330 -14.59 12.17 -10.38
C VAL A 330 -15.51 11.04 -10.82
N ARG A 331 -15.04 9.78 -10.78
CA ARG A 331 -15.84 8.60 -11.16
C ARG A 331 -16.92 8.25 -10.14
N CYS A 332 -16.64 8.42 -8.84
CA CYS A 332 -17.65 8.27 -7.80
C CYS A 332 -18.76 9.32 -7.96
N PHE A 333 -18.43 10.59 -8.18
CA PHE A 333 -19.44 11.63 -8.43
C PHE A 333 -20.21 11.40 -9.74
N LEU A 334 -19.55 11.02 -10.83
CA LEU A 334 -20.22 10.67 -12.10
C LEU A 334 -21.25 9.56 -11.87
N ARG A 335 -20.86 8.44 -11.24
CA ARG A 335 -21.76 7.32 -11.00
C ARG A 335 -22.89 7.63 -10.01
N LEU A 336 -22.63 8.49 -9.01
CA LEU A 336 -23.70 9.03 -8.16
C LEU A 336 -24.71 9.89 -8.95
N SER A 337 -24.28 10.58 -10.01
CA SER A 337 -25.18 11.38 -10.87
C SER A 337 -26.12 10.55 -11.75
N ASP A 338 -25.92 9.24 -11.88
CA ASP A 338 -26.86 8.35 -12.58
C ASP A 338 -28.19 8.23 -11.80
N ASN A 339 -28.12 8.18 -10.47
CA ASN A 339 -29.29 8.10 -9.59
C ASN A 339 -29.99 9.46 -9.48
N ALA A 340 -31.27 9.53 -9.83
CA ALA A 340 -32.02 10.80 -9.91
C ALA A 340 -32.04 11.60 -8.59
N ARG A 341 -32.13 10.93 -7.42
CA ARG A 341 -32.16 11.62 -6.11
C ARG A 341 -30.80 12.20 -5.75
N ALA A 342 -29.72 11.46 -6.02
CA ALA A 342 -28.36 11.93 -5.81
C ALA A 342 -27.96 13.02 -6.82
N ARG A 343 -28.39 12.91 -8.09
CA ARG A 343 -28.21 13.93 -9.13
C ARG A 343 -28.77 15.29 -8.71
N GLU A 344 -29.99 15.32 -8.16
CA GLU A 344 -30.60 16.55 -7.64
C GLU A 344 -29.76 17.18 -6.52
N ALA A 345 -29.37 16.39 -5.52
CA ALA A 345 -28.52 16.87 -4.43
C ALA A 345 -27.16 17.38 -4.94
N LEU A 346 -26.54 16.71 -5.90
CA LEU A 346 -25.25 17.10 -6.50
C LEU A 346 -25.32 18.43 -7.30
N ARG A 347 -26.50 18.84 -7.81
CA ARG A 347 -26.66 20.20 -8.36
C ARG A 347 -26.42 21.27 -7.29
N GLN A 348 -26.74 20.96 -6.04
CA GLN A 348 -26.57 21.88 -4.91
C GLN A 348 -25.21 21.70 -4.20
N CYS A 349 -24.69 20.47 -4.08
CA CYS A 349 -23.52 20.16 -3.22
C CYS A 349 -22.25 19.66 -3.92
N LEU A 350 -22.17 19.58 -5.27
CA LEU A 350 -20.90 19.25 -5.94
C LEU A 350 -19.85 20.36 -5.68
N PRO A 351 -18.63 20.03 -5.21
CA PRO A 351 -17.57 21.00 -4.94
C PRO A 351 -17.22 21.91 -6.12
N GLU A 352 -16.99 23.19 -5.84
CA GLU A 352 -16.59 24.21 -6.81
C GLU A 352 -15.30 23.87 -7.60
N PRO A 353 -14.24 23.28 -7.01
CA PRO A 353 -13.05 22.85 -7.76
C PRO A 353 -13.29 21.76 -8.84
N LEU A 354 -14.48 21.13 -8.86
CA LEU A 354 -14.91 20.21 -9.93
C LEU A 354 -15.78 20.90 -11.00
N ARG A 355 -16.19 22.15 -10.78
CA ARG A 355 -16.99 22.96 -11.70
C ARG A 355 -16.15 24.00 -12.45
N ASP A 356 -15.05 24.43 -11.84
CA ASP A 356 -14.15 25.45 -12.37
C ASP A 356 -12.93 24.86 -13.12
N ALA A 357 -11.91 25.69 -13.33
CA ALA A 357 -10.67 25.30 -14.01
C ALA A 357 -9.60 24.68 -13.09
N THR A 358 -9.82 24.53 -11.78
CA THR A 358 -8.79 24.22 -10.76
C THR A 358 -7.95 22.99 -11.10
N PHE A 359 -8.57 21.90 -11.58
CA PHE A 359 -7.83 20.68 -11.94
C PHE A 359 -7.37 20.60 -13.41
N SER A 360 -7.45 21.69 -14.19
CA SER A 360 -7.09 21.67 -15.62
C SER A 360 -5.63 21.28 -15.88
N SER A 361 -4.74 21.61 -14.94
CA SER A 361 -3.33 21.19 -14.90
C SER A 361 -3.20 19.68 -14.69
N VAL A 362 -3.74 19.17 -13.57
CA VAL A 362 -3.71 17.76 -13.15
C VAL A 362 -4.31 16.85 -14.22
N LEU A 363 -5.41 17.28 -14.81
CA LEU A 363 -6.16 16.53 -15.81
C LEU A 363 -5.63 16.72 -17.23
N ARG A 364 -4.59 17.54 -17.47
CA ARG A 364 -4.12 17.90 -18.83
C ARG A 364 -3.96 16.67 -19.71
N ASP A 365 -3.29 15.65 -19.17
CA ASP A 365 -2.85 14.46 -19.89
C ASP A 365 -3.74 13.22 -19.61
N ASP A 366 -4.81 13.35 -18.80
CA ASP A 366 -5.81 12.28 -18.55
C ASP A 366 -7.15 12.56 -19.25
N ALA A 367 -7.16 12.34 -20.57
CA ALA A 367 -8.34 12.48 -21.42
C ALA A 367 -9.51 11.52 -21.06
N ALA A 368 -9.28 10.49 -20.25
CA ALA A 368 -10.36 9.64 -19.74
C ALA A 368 -11.08 10.33 -18.57
N THR A 369 -10.32 10.85 -17.60
CA THR A 369 -10.89 11.56 -16.43
C THR A 369 -11.52 12.89 -16.83
N LYS A 370 -10.92 13.63 -17.79
CA LYS A 370 -11.55 14.82 -18.39
C LYS A 370 -12.96 14.54 -18.94
N ARG A 371 -13.14 13.46 -19.71
CA ARG A 371 -14.45 13.07 -20.25
C ARG A 371 -15.43 12.65 -19.15
N CYS A 372 -14.96 11.98 -18.09
CA CYS A 372 -15.80 11.65 -16.94
C CYS A 372 -16.31 12.92 -16.23
N LEU A 373 -15.45 13.93 -16.06
CA LEU A 373 -15.82 15.20 -15.43
C LEU A 373 -16.78 16.02 -16.31
N ALA A 374 -16.53 16.09 -17.62
CA ALA A 374 -17.43 16.75 -18.55
C ALA A 374 -18.84 16.10 -18.55
N GLN A 375 -18.92 14.76 -18.55
CA GLN A 375 -20.20 14.05 -18.48
C GLN A 375 -20.93 14.30 -17.14
N LEU A 376 -20.20 14.35 -16.01
CA LEU A 376 -20.78 14.71 -14.72
C LEU A 376 -21.38 16.11 -14.73
N LEU A 377 -20.70 17.09 -15.33
CA LEU A 377 -21.23 18.45 -15.44
C LEU A 377 -22.44 18.52 -16.37
N ILE A 378 -22.44 17.78 -17.49
CA ILE A 378 -23.62 17.66 -18.40
C ILE A 378 -24.82 17.06 -17.64
N ASN A 379 -24.63 15.93 -16.96
CA ASN A 379 -25.67 15.28 -16.16
C ASN A 379 -26.28 16.21 -15.09
N LEU A 380 -25.55 17.21 -14.61
CA LEU A 380 -26.02 18.18 -13.63
C LEU A 380 -26.62 19.45 -14.27
N SER A 381 -26.16 19.85 -15.47
CA SER A 381 -26.75 20.97 -16.22
C SER A 381 -28.09 20.63 -16.86
N ASP A 382 -28.39 19.35 -17.06
CA ASP A 382 -29.68 18.90 -17.57
C ASP A 382 -30.81 19.18 -16.56
N ASN A 383 -31.37 20.38 -16.66
CA ASN A 383 -32.69 20.72 -16.16
C ASN A 383 -33.71 19.90 -16.93
N VAL A 384 -34.08 18.72 -16.39
CA VAL A 384 -35.36 18.08 -16.72
C VAL A 384 -36.47 18.97 -16.14
N GLY A 385 -36.76 20.07 -16.85
CA GLY A 385 -37.93 20.89 -16.61
C GLY A 385 -39.16 20.03 -16.86
N ASP A 386 -40.01 19.94 -15.85
CA ASP A 386 -41.18 19.09 -15.87
C ASP A 386 -42.12 19.49 -17.02
N PRO A 387 -42.36 18.63 -18.04
CA PRO A 387 -43.18 19.00 -19.21
C PRO A 387 -44.67 19.22 -18.88
N SER A 388 -45.08 19.00 -17.63
CA SER A 388 -46.48 18.98 -17.19
C SER A 388 -47.14 20.35 -17.02
N ASN A 389 -46.39 21.48 -17.05
CA ASN A 389 -46.93 22.80 -16.70
C ASN A 389 -47.00 23.82 -17.87
N SER A 390 -46.82 23.39 -19.12
CA SER A 390 -46.93 24.24 -20.32
C SER A 390 -48.13 23.84 -21.19
N GLY A 391 -49.34 23.78 -20.60
CA GLY A 391 -50.50 23.13 -21.23
C GLY A 391 -51.90 23.67 -20.92
N VAL A 392 -52.09 24.71 -20.08
CA VAL A 392 -53.43 25.29 -19.82
C VAL A 392 -53.39 26.82 -19.81
N SER A 393 -53.52 27.43 -20.99
CA SER A 393 -53.90 28.84 -21.17
C SER A 393 -54.38 29.07 -22.61
N GLY A 394 -55.67 29.37 -22.77
CA GLY A 394 -56.24 29.85 -24.04
C GLY A 394 -57.03 28.82 -24.85
N MET A 395 -58.23 28.47 -24.38
CA MET A 395 -59.50 28.75 -25.08
C MET A 395 -60.70 28.58 -24.13
#